data_AF-A0A523XCL1-F1
#
_entry.id   AF-A0A523XCL1-F1
#
_cell.length_a   1.000
_cell.length_b   1.000
_cell.length_c   1.000
_cell.angle_alpha   90.00
_cell.angle_beta   90.00
_cell.angle_gamma   90.00
#
_symmetry.space_group_name_H-M   'P 1'
#
loop_
_entity.id
_entity.type
_entity.pdbx_description
1 polymer ?
#
loop_
_entity_poly.entity_id
_entity_poly.type
_entity_poly.pdbx_seq_one_letter_code
_entity_poly.pdbx_strand_id
1 'polypeptide(L)'
;MKLIFEKSVKGRDGYSLPVDLLDEVDIKDCIPDYATIATRKALSEVSEVDVVRHFTKLSKFNHGIDDGLYPLGSCTMKYNPKVNEKLSSFDNFVYAHPLAPEETVQGCLEIMHDLNELFCEITGVDQYT
;
A
#
# COMPACT_ATOMS: atom_id res chain seq x y z
N MET A 1 -1.03 2.03 -25.10
CA MET A 1 -1.39 0.93 -24.18
C MET A 1 -2.84 1.13 -23.78
N LYS A 2 -3.68 0.09 -23.76
CA LYS A 2 -5.07 0.24 -23.29
C LYS A 2 -5.11 0.52 -21.79
N LEU A 3 -5.99 1.41 -21.36
CA LEU A 3 -6.33 1.63 -19.95
C LEU A 3 -6.86 0.32 -19.34
N ILE A 4 -6.75 0.17 -18.02
CA ILE A 4 -7.23 -1.05 -17.36
C ILE A 4 -8.76 -1.18 -17.50
N PHE A 5 -9.48 -0.06 -17.53
CA PHE A 5 -10.93 -0.01 -17.78
C PHE A 5 -11.32 -0.52 -19.18
N GLU A 6 -10.49 -0.27 -20.20
CA GLU A 6 -10.73 -0.75 -21.57
C GLU A 6 -10.44 -2.24 -21.76
N LYS A 7 -9.82 -2.87 -20.75
CA LYS A 7 -9.60 -4.32 -20.68
C LYS A 7 -10.68 -5.02 -19.84
N SER A 8 -11.57 -4.26 -19.20
CA SER A 8 -12.63 -4.77 -18.35
C SER A 8 -13.58 -5.66 -19.14
N VAL A 9 -13.94 -6.80 -18.55
CA VAL A 9 -14.96 -7.71 -19.08
C VAL A 9 -15.97 -7.96 -17.97
N LYS A 10 -17.23 -7.61 -18.23
CA LYS A 10 -18.32 -7.72 -17.24
C LYS A 10 -18.37 -9.13 -16.63
N GLY A 11 -18.46 -9.20 -15.30
CA GLY A 11 -18.53 -10.44 -14.53
C GLY A 11 -17.19 -11.16 -14.32
N ARG A 12 -16.06 -10.54 -14.67
CA ARG A 12 -14.73 -11.13 -14.45
C ARG A 12 -14.17 -10.72 -13.09
N ASP A 13 -13.85 -11.73 -12.28
CA ASP A 13 -13.17 -11.54 -11.00
C ASP A 13 -11.65 -11.75 -11.13
N GLY A 14 -10.91 -10.95 -10.37
CA GLY A 14 -9.44 -10.97 -10.32
C GLY A 14 -8.89 -11.10 -8.91
N TYR A 15 -9.72 -11.51 -7.95
CA TYR A 15 -9.39 -11.65 -6.55
C TYR A 15 -9.78 -13.03 -6.04
N SER A 16 -9.06 -13.48 -5.01
CA SER A 16 -9.41 -14.63 -4.20
C SER A 16 -9.68 -14.09 -2.80
N LEU A 17 -10.94 -13.78 -2.51
CA LEU A 17 -11.35 -13.43 -1.15
C LEU A 17 -11.59 -14.72 -0.34
N PRO A 18 -11.47 -14.67 1.01
CA PRO A 18 -11.92 -15.75 1.87
C PRO A 18 -13.38 -16.11 1.59
N VAL A 19 -13.77 -17.34 1.94
CA VAL A 19 -15.18 -17.77 1.87
C VAL A 19 -16.04 -16.76 2.61
N ASP A 20 -17.13 -16.33 1.98
CA ASP A 20 -18.09 -15.45 2.63
C ASP A 20 -18.76 -16.23 3.78
N LEU A 21 -18.48 -15.81 5.01
CA LEU A 21 -19.04 -16.42 6.21
C LEU A 21 -20.43 -15.87 6.53
N LEU A 22 -20.95 -14.95 5.71
CA LEU A 22 -22.20 -14.24 5.91
C LEU A 22 -23.23 -14.53 4.80
N ASP A 23 -23.10 -15.65 4.08
CA ASP A 23 -24.02 -16.06 2.99
C ASP A 23 -25.51 -16.06 3.39
N GLU A 24 -25.82 -16.21 4.69
CA GLU A 24 -27.20 -16.21 5.22
C GLU A 24 -27.73 -14.83 5.62
N VAL A 25 -26.89 -13.77 5.59
CA VAL A 25 -27.25 -12.43 6.04
C VAL A 25 -27.69 -11.57 4.85
N ASP A 26 -28.95 -11.12 4.83
CA ASP A 26 -29.38 -10.07 3.90
C ASP A 26 -28.88 -8.71 4.39
N ILE A 27 -28.08 -8.03 3.55
CA ILE A 27 -27.56 -6.69 3.81
C ILE A 27 -28.69 -5.70 4.15
N LYS A 28 -29.88 -5.86 3.55
CA LYS A 28 -31.03 -4.97 3.78
C LYS A 28 -31.55 -5.04 5.21
N ASP A 29 -31.38 -6.17 5.87
CA ASP A 29 -31.80 -6.34 7.26
C ASP A 29 -30.79 -5.72 8.24
N CYS A 30 -29.57 -5.44 7.78
CA CYS A 30 -28.44 -4.99 8.62
C CYS A 30 -28.04 -3.53 8.40
N ILE A 31 -28.23 -3.00 7.18
CA ILE A 31 -27.77 -1.67 6.79
C ILE A 31 -28.97 -0.84 6.34
N PRO A 32 -29.23 0.34 6.96
CA PRO A 32 -30.35 1.18 6.57
C PRO A 32 -30.15 1.76 5.17
N ASP A 33 -31.24 1.98 4.43
CA ASP A 33 -31.21 2.40 3.03
C ASP A 33 -30.32 3.63 2.77
N TYR A 34 -30.34 4.62 3.68
CA TYR A 34 -29.53 5.83 3.55
C TYR A 34 -28.01 5.58 3.58
N ALA A 35 -27.58 4.44 4.11
CA ALA A 35 -26.19 4.02 4.21
C ALA A 35 -25.79 3.03 3.10
N THR A 36 -26.70 2.72 2.17
CA THR A 36 -26.42 1.89 1.00
C THR A 36 -26.23 2.75 -0.25
N ILE A 37 -25.48 2.22 -1.23
CA ILE A 37 -25.40 2.81 -2.57
C ILE A 37 -26.13 1.88 -3.53
N ALA A 38 -27.13 2.42 -4.23
CA ALA A 38 -27.93 1.66 -5.19
C ALA A 38 -27.17 1.29 -6.48
N THR A 39 -26.09 2.02 -6.80
CA THR A 39 -25.32 1.84 -8.03
C THR A 39 -23.95 1.23 -7.77
N ARG A 40 -23.65 0.12 -8.44
CA ARG A 40 -22.30 -0.48 -8.40
C ARG A 40 -21.29 0.54 -8.90
N LYS A 41 -20.20 0.75 -8.15
CA LYS A 41 -19.08 1.59 -8.58
C LYS A 41 -18.44 1.01 -9.84
N ALA A 42 -18.07 1.87 -10.78
CA ALA A 42 -17.43 1.50 -12.04
C ALA A 42 -15.95 1.12 -11.86
N LEU A 43 -15.70 0.01 -11.16
CA LEU A 43 -14.38 -0.60 -11.05
C LEU A 43 -14.11 -1.53 -12.24
N SER A 44 -12.84 -1.76 -12.57
CA SER A 44 -12.46 -2.68 -13.65
C SER A 44 -12.64 -4.13 -13.24
N GLU A 45 -13.30 -4.90 -14.09
CA GLU A 45 -13.54 -6.34 -13.96
C GLU A 45 -12.51 -7.08 -14.83
N VAL A 46 -11.36 -7.40 -14.25
CA VAL A 46 -10.19 -8.00 -14.94
C VAL A 46 -9.65 -9.17 -14.14
N SER A 47 -9.03 -10.14 -14.81
CA SER A 47 -8.44 -11.30 -14.11
C SER A 47 -7.12 -10.90 -13.45
N GLU A 48 -6.66 -11.68 -12.47
CA GLU A 48 -5.36 -11.45 -11.82
C GLU A 48 -4.21 -11.39 -12.84
N VAL A 49 -4.20 -12.29 -13.82
CA VAL A 49 -3.20 -12.30 -14.90
C VAL A 49 -3.28 -11.02 -15.75
N ASP A 50 -4.48 -10.50 -16.01
CA ASP A 50 -4.64 -9.22 -16.72
C ASP A 50 -4.08 -8.05 -15.92
N VAL A 51 -4.28 -8.04 -14.59
CA VAL A 51 -3.73 -7.04 -13.66
C VAL A 51 -2.21 -7.08 -13.67
N VAL A 52 -1.60 -8.26 -13.46
CA VAL A 52 -0.15 -8.44 -13.48
C VAL A 52 0.43 -7.97 -14.83
N ARG A 53 -0.12 -8.45 -15.94
CA ARG A 53 0.33 -8.03 -17.28
C ARG A 53 0.15 -6.53 -17.52
N HIS A 54 -0.90 -5.92 -16.98
CA HIS A 54 -1.13 -4.49 -17.11
C HIS A 54 -0.04 -3.70 -16.38
N PHE A 55 0.16 -3.94 -15.08
CA PHE A 55 1.11 -3.17 -14.29
C PHE A 55 2.57 -3.49 -14.60
N THR A 56 2.93 -4.74 -14.93
CA THR A 56 4.28 -5.08 -15.44
C THR A 56 4.55 -4.42 -16.78
N LYS A 57 3.54 -4.26 -17.64
CA LYS A 57 3.73 -3.49 -18.87
C LYS A 57 3.90 -2.01 -18.54
N LEU A 58 3.04 -1.44 -17.68
CA LEU A 58 3.10 -0.03 -17.31
C LEU A 58 4.44 0.36 -16.68
N SER A 59 5.03 -0.51 -15.84
CA SER A 59 6.34 -0.24 -15.23
C SER A 59 7.44 -0.07 -16.27
N LYS A 60 7.39 -0.80 -17.40
CA LYS A 60 8.34 -0.64 -18.52
C LYS A 60 8.17 0.66 -19.31
N PHE A 61 7.08 1.39 -19.12
CA PHE A 61 6.89 2.73 -19.68
C PHE A 61 7.37 3.83 -18.73
N ASN A 62 7.81 3.46 -17.52
CA ASN A 62 8.39 4.39 -16.57
C ASN A 62 9.92 4.30 -16.62
N HIS A 63 10.57 5.43 -16.37
CA HIS A 63 11.99 5.48 -16.05
C HIS A 63 12.11 5.85 -14.59
N GLY A 64 12.83 5.05 -13.82
CA GLY A 64 13.13 5.28 -12.41
C GLY A 64 14.62 5.14 -12.12
N ILE A 65 14.97 5.33 -10.86
CA ILE A 65 16.37 5.28 -10.39
C ILE A 65 17.04 3.91 -10.53
N ASP A 66 16.23 2.84 -10.59
CA ASP A 66 16.73 1.48 -10.82
C ASP A 66 17.10 1.23 -12.29
N ASP A 67 16.60 2.06 -13.22
CA ASP A 67 16.86 1.91 -14.66
C ASP A 67 18.14 2.62 -15.11
N GLY A 68 18.60 3.63 -14.36
CA GLY A 68 19.77 4.42 -14.71
C GLY A 68 19.92 5.73 -13.92
N LEU A 69 20.81 6.60 -14.38
CA LEU A 69 21.07 7.90 -13.76
C LEU A 69 19.83 8.82 -13.86
N TYR A 70 19.41 9.38 -12.71
CA TYR A 70 18.22 10.24 -12.61
C TYR A 70 18.55 11.61 -12.00
N PRO A 71 19.19 12.55 -12.74
CA PRO A 71 19.84 13.73 -12.17
C PRO A 71 18.87 14.90 -11.97
N LEU A 72 17.89 14.73 -11.07
CA LEU A 72 16.97 15.80 -10.70
C LEU A 72 17.53 16.64 -9.54
N GLY A 73 17.80 17.92 -9.83
CA GLY A 73 18.21 18.90 -8.82
C GLY A 73 17.18 19.03 -7.71
N SER A 74 17.63 19.24 -6.47
CA SER A 74 16.80 19.37 -5.26
C SER A 74 16.01 18.11 -4.84
N CYS A 75 15.93 17.07 -5.67
CA CYS A 75 15.15 15.85 -5.35
C CYS A 75 15.95 14.77 -4.63
N THR A 76 17.29 14.88 -4.59
CA THR A 76 18.19 13.89 -3.96
C THR A 76 17.87 12.45 -4.41
N MET A 77 17.82 12.24 -5.72
CA MET A 77 17.58 10.93 -6.36
C MET A 77 18.78 9.99 -6.14
N LYS A 78 18.96 9.52 -4.90
CA LYS A 78 20.00 8.59 -4.45
C LYS A 78 19.49 7.15 -4.51
N TYR A 79 20.40 6.20 -4.57
CA TYR A 79 20.06 4.78 -4.49
C TYR A 79 19.13 4.46 -3.31
N ASN A 80 18.07 3.69 -3.57
CA ASN A 80 17.16 3.14 -2.56
C ASN A 80 17.61 1.71 -2.19
N PRO A 81 18.26 1.49 -1.04
CA PRO A 81 18.73 0.16 -0.64
C PRO A 81 17.59 -0.85 -0.56
N LYS A 82 17.72 -1.97 -1.29
CA LYS A 82 16.67 -3.01 -1.33
C LYS A 82 16.46 -3.71 0.02
N VAL A 83 17.44 -3.62 0.92
CA VAL A 83 17.29 -4.07 2.31
C VAL A 83 16.18 -3.29 3.03
N ASN A 84 15.97 -2.02 2.70
CA ASN A 84 14.94 -1.20 3.36
C ASN A 84 13.54 -1.71 3.04
N GLU A 85 13.27 -2.11 1.79
CA GLU A 85 12.00 -2.72 1.39
C GLU A 85 11.75 -4.05 2.11
N LYS A 86 12.82 -4.83 2.35
CA LYS A 86 12.72 -6.09 3.09
C LYS A 86 12.42 -5.85 4.57
N LEU A 87 13.06 -4.85 5.18
CA LEU A 87 12.87 -4.56 6.60
C LEU A 87 11.48 -3.94 6.84
N SER A 88 11.02 -3.03 5.98
CA SER A 88 9.69 -2.41 6.11
C SER A 88 8.54 -3.39 5.90
N SER A 89 8.76 -4.51 5.21
CA SER A 89 7.76 -5.56 4.97
C SER A 89 7.69 -6.62 6.08
N PHE A 90 8.41 -6.46 7.19
CA PHE A 90 8.24 -7.35 8.34
C PHE A 90 6.84 -7.22 8.93
N ASP A 91 6.22 -8.37 9.24
CA ASP A 91 4.86 -8.45 9.78
C ASP A 91 4.66 -7.58 11.03
N ASN A 92 5.69 -7.50 11.89
CA ASN A 92 5.69 -6.66 13.09
C ASN A 92 5.53 -5.16 12.80
N PHE A 93 5.83 -4.70 11.58
CA PHE A 93 5.62 -3.31 11.14
C PHE A 93 4.36 -3.19 10.27
N VAL A 94 4.17 -4.11 9.32
CA VAL A 94 3.03 -4.06 8.38
C VAL A 94 1.69 -4.17 9.10
N TYR A 95 1.62 -4.98 10.16
CA TYR A 95 0.39 -5.21 10.91
C TYR A 95 0.32 -4.45 12.25
N ALA A 96 1.29 -3.56 12.53
CA ALA A 96 1.24 -2.73 13.72
C ALA A 96 0.09 -1.72 13.63
N HIS A 97 -0.86 -1.81 14.57
CA HIS A 97 -1.93 -0.81 14.68
C HIS A 97 -1.43 0.39 15.50
N PRO A 98 -1.62 1.65 15.06
CA PRO A 98 -1.13 2.83 15.79
C PRO A 98 -1.69 3.00 17.21
N LEU A 99 -2.86 2.41 17.49
CA LEU A 99 -3.50 2.40 18.82
C LEU A 99 -3.40 1.06 19.54
N ALA A 100 -2.49 0.18 19.11
CA ALA A 100 -2.21 -1.04 19.87
C ALA A 100 -1.62 -0.68 21.25
N PRO A 101 -1.83 -1.50 22.29
CA PRO A 101 -1.20 -1.29 23.58
C PRO A 101 0.32 -1.16 23.44
N GLU A 102 0.94 -0.20 24.12
CA GLU A 102 2.36 0.14 23.96
C GLU A 102 3.28 -1.05 24.17
N GLU A 103 2.93 -1.95 25.10
CA GLU A 103 3.65 -3.17 25.39
C GLU A 103 3.76 -4.13 24.19
N THR A 104 2.86 -4.00 23.21
CA THR A 104 2.84 -4.84 22.00
C THR A 104 3.63 -4.25 20.83
N VAL A 105 4.04 -2.98 20.92
CA VAL A 105 4.71 -2.24 19.83
C VAL A 105 6.06 -1.64 20.23
N GLN A 106 6.67 -2.15 21.30
CA GLN A 106 7.95 -1.63 21.82
C GLN A 106 9.05 -1.55 20.76
N GLY A 107 9.15 -2.52 19.84
CA GLY A 107 10.14 -2.47 18.76
C GLY A 107 9.91 -1.31 17.76
N CYS A 108 8.67 -0.88 17.53
CA CYS A 108 8.40 0.31 16.73
C CYS A 108 8.80 1.58 17.49
N LEU A 109 8.50 1.63 18.79
CA LEU A 109 8.83 2.78 19.65
C LEU A 109 10.34 2.95 19.80
N GLU A 110 11.09 1.85 19.93
CA GLU A 110 12.56 1.85 19.94
C GLU A 110 13.13 2.46 18.65
N ILE A 111 12.62 2.05 17.48
CA ILE A 111 13.05 2.62 16.20
C ILE A 111 12.75 4.12 16.12
N MET A 112 11.59 4.56 16.61
CA MET A 112 11.22 5.98 16.61
C MET A 112 12.14 6.80 17.53
N HIS A 113 12.43 6.26 18.72
CA HIS A 113 13.35 6.88 19.67
C HIS A 113 14.76 7.00 19.09
N ASP A 114 15.31 5.90 18.56
CA ASP A 114 16.66 5.89 18.01
C ASP A 114 16.79 6.81 16.79
N LEU A 115 15.73 6.91 15.98
CA LEU A 115 15.68 7.83 14.86
C LEU A 115 15.70 9.30 15.31
N ASN A 116 14.96 9.64 16.38
CA ASN A 116 15.02 10.97 16.99
C ASN A 116 16.45 11.30 17.42
N GLU A 117 17.10 10.40 18.19
CA GLU A 117 18.47 10.62 18.68
C GLU A 117 19.46 10.83 17.52
N LEU A 118 19.39 9.99 16.49
CA LEU A 118 20.24 10.10 15.31
C LEU A 118 20.05 11.43 14.59
N PHE A 119 18.83 11.93 14.49
CA PHE A 119 18.55 13.21 13.82
C PHE A 119 18.88 14.43 14.68
N CYS A 120 18.67 14.36 16.00
CA CYS A 120 19.17 15.36 16.94
C CYS A 120 20.67 15.52 16.80
N GLU A 121 21.44 14.43 16.76
CA GLU A 121 22.89 14.46 16.58
C GLU A 121 23.30 15.07 15.22
N ILE A 122 22.61 14.71 14.13
CA ILE A 122 22.94 15.21 12.78
C ILE A 122 22.60 16.70 12.62
N THR A 123 21.51 17.16 13.23
CA THR A 123 20.94 18.50 12.98
C THR A 123 21.23 19.51 14.11
N GLY A 124 21.61 19.06 15.29
CA GLY A 124 21.91 19.90 16.46
C GLY A 124 20.67 20.47 17.15
N VAL A 125 19.51 19.84 16.99
CA VAL A 125 18.26 20.23 17.69
C VAL A 125 18.07 19.39 18.95
N ASP A 126 17.38 19.95 19.95
CA ASP A 126 17.11 19.25 21.21
C ASP A 126 16.12 18.09 21.04
N GLN A 127 15.19 18.20 20.08
CA GLN A 127 14.20 17.17 19.76
C GLN A 127 13.85 17.20 18.28
N TYR A 128 13.85 16.04 17.65
CA TYR A 128 13.39 15.79 16.30
C TYR A 128 12.14 14.92 16.36
N THR A 129 10.98 15.59 16.36
CA THR A 129 9.61 15.03 16.50
C THR A 129 9.18 14.55 17.89
#